data_AF-A0A348ZJT1-F1
#
_entry.id   AF-A0A348ZJT1-F1
#
_cell.length_a   1.000
_cell.length_b   1.000
_cell.length_c   1.000
_cell.angle_alpha   90.00
_cell.angle_beta   90.00
_cell.angle_gamma   90.00
#
_symmetry.space_group_name_H-M   'P 1'
#
loop_
_entity.id
_entity.type
_entity.pdbx_description
1 polymer ?
#
loop_
_entity_poly.entity_id
_entity_poly.type
_entity_poly.pdbx_seq_one_letter_code
_entity_poly.pdbx_strand_id
1 'polypeptide(L)'
;EIVCIAPENHPLVKKAAESKSGELSIKQFKDEYFIAHYQPMNLRYFTDKYCEDKGGFRPTVIYETHDDRTIRYLVSEGRGLALLPKAFFDLAPMNNTTIIPLKEKAYRTLAIAWNQDKKLDEIEQDFVEFTKEWFKKF
;
A
#
# COMPACT_ATOMS: atom_id res chain seq x y z
N GLU A 1 -0.66 -3.47 6.66
CA GLU A 1 0.53 -3.96 5.91
C GLU A 1 0.56 -3.29 4.54
N ILE A 2 1.75 -2.95 4.03
CA ILE A 2 1.96 -2.58 2.62
C ILE A 2 2.18 -3.84 1.81
N VAL A 3 1.48 -3.93 0.69
CA VAL A 3 1.56 -5.04 -0.27
C VAL A 3 1.75 -4.49 -1.68
N CYS A 4 2.11 -5.36 -2.62
CA CYS A 4 2.09 -5.01 -4.04
C CYS A 4 0.75 -5.40 -4.65
N ILE A 5 0.09 -4.46 -5.32
CA ILE A 5 -1.06 -4.71 -6.19
C ILE A 5 -0.54 -4.83 -7.61
N ALA A 6 -0.90 -5.91 -8.29
CA ALA A 6 -0.43 -6.24 -9.62
C ALA A 6 -1.59 -6.68 -10.53
N PRO A 7 -1.45 -6.54 -11.86
CA PRO A 7 -2.34 -7.23 -12.80
C PRO A 7 -2.28 -8.75 -12.59
N GLU A 8 -3.40 -9.44 -12.67
CA GLU A 8 -3.45 -10.91 -12.47
C GLU A 8 -2.51 -11.69 -13.41
N ASN A 9 -2.32 -11.20 -14.63
CA ASN A 9 -1.47 -11.82 -15.64
C ASN A 9 0.02 -11.41 -15.54
N HIS A 10 0.40 -10.60 -14.55
CA HIS A 10 1.76 -10.09 -14.42
C HIS A 10 2.77 -11.23 -14.13
N PRO A 11 3.97 -11.25 -14.75
CA PRO A 11 4.95 -12.32 -14.54
C PRO A 11 5.32 -12.57 -13.08
N LEU A 12 5.38 -11.51 -12.26
CA LEU A 12 5.64 -11.63 -10.83
C LEU A 12 4.53 -12.36 -10.05
N VAL A 13 3.28 -12.37 -10.53
CA VAL A 13 2.20 -13.15 -9.89
C VAL A 13 2.49 -14.65 -10.01
N LYS A 14 2.90 -15.10 -11.20
CA LYS A 14 3.31 -16.50 -11.42
C LYS A 14 4.51 -16.87 -10.55
N LYS A 15 5.52 -15.98 -10.52
CA LYS A 15 6.72 -16.15 -9.68
C LYS A 15 6.39 -16.24 -8.19
N ALA A 16 5.39 -15.48 -7.73
CA ALA A 16 4.91 -15.55 -6.34
C ALA A 16 4.24 -16.91 -6.08
N ALA A 17 3.37 -17.38 -6.97
CA ALA A 17 2.68 -18.67 -6.86
C ALA A 17 3.64 -19.88 -6.86
N GLU A 18 4.76 -19.79 -7.59
CA GLU A 18 5.81 -20.81 -7.61
C GLU A 18 6.71 -20.78 -6.35
N SER A 19 6.67 -19.69 -5.58
CA SER A 19 7.45 -19.57 -4.36
C SER A 19 6.79 -20.34 -3.21
N LYS A 20 7.61 -20.99 -2.36
CA LYS A 20 7.13 -21.79 -1.22
C LYS A 20 6.20 -21.01 -0.27
N SER A 21 6.40 -19.70 -0.11
CA SER A 21 5.62 -18.86 0.81
C SER A 21 4.53 -18.05 0.12
N GLY A 22 4.48 -18.00 -1.21
CA GLY A 22 3.63 -17.06 -1.94
C GLY A 22 4.13 -15.61 -1.91
N GLU A 23 5.30 -15.33 -1.31
CA GLU A 23 5.81 -13.98 -1.09
C GLU A 23 7.05 -13.70 -1.94
N LEU A 24 7.19 -12.45 -2.40
CA LEU A 24 8.38 -12.00 -3.13
C LEU A 24 9.18 -10.97 -2.33
N SER A 25 10.50 -11.00 -2.48
CA SER A 25 11.35 -9.92 -1.95
C SER A 25 11.14 -8.66 -2.79
N ILE A 26 11.07 -7.49 -2.16
CA ILE A 26 10.92 -6.21 -2.88
C ILE A 26 12.07 -5.97 -3.87
N LYS A 27 13.26 -6.54 -3.62
CA LYS A 27 14.41 -6.50 -4.56
C LYS A 27 14.08 -7.05 -5.95
N GLN A 28 13.10 -7.95 -6.04
CA GLN A 28 12.68 -8.56 -7.29
C GLN A 28 11.85 -7.62 -8.18
N PHE A 29 11.44 -6.47 -7.67
CA PHE A 29 10.61 -5.48 -8.35
C PHE A 29 11.45 -4.31 -8.90
N LYS A 30 12.79 -4.38 -8.82
CA LYS A 30 13.69 -3.26 -9.16
C LYS A 30 13.56 -2.75 -10.60
N ASP A 31 13.20 -3.65 -11.53
CA ASP A 31 13.10 -3.37 -12.97
C ASP A 31 11.64 -3.18 -13.42
N GLU A 32 10.71 -3.07 -12.46
CA GLU A 32 9.28 -2.91 -12.73
C GLU A 32 8.89 -1.43 -12.82
N TYR A 33 7.76 -1.19 -13.49
CA TYR A 33 7.15 0.13 -13.55
C TYR A 33 6.09 0.30 -12.47
N PHE A 34 6.14 1.43 -11.78
CA PHE A 34 5.24 1.74 -10.67
C PHE A 34 4.24 2.84 -11.02
N ILE A 35 3.03 2.68 -10.50
CA ILE A 35 1.99 3.70 -10.40
C ILE A 35 1.92 4.07 -8.92
N ALA A 36 2.08 5.35 -8.60
CA ALA A 36 2.20 5.79 -7.22
C ALA A 36 1.49 7.11 -6.96
N HIS A 37 1.40 7.47 -5.68
CA HIS A 37 1.02 8.83 -5.33
C HIS A 37 2.06 9.85 -5.82
N TYR A 38 1.63 11.06 -6.17
CA TYR A 38 2.58 12.13 -6.48
C TYR A 38 3.38 12.55 -5.24
N GLN A 39 4.58 13.10 -5.44
CA GLN A 39 5.27 13.83 -4.39
C GLN A 39 4.57 15.18 -4.14
N PRO A 40 4.26 15.57 -2.89
CA PRO A 40 4.92 15.18 -1.64
C PRO A 40 4.10 14.24 -0.73
N MET A 41 3.20 13.41 -1.26
CA MET A 41 2.32 12.60 -0.41
C MET A 41 3.11 11.62 0.48
N ASN A 42 2.73 11.55 1.75
CA ASN A 42 3.43 10.73 2.75
C ASN A 42 3.54 9.24 2.35
N LEU A 43 2.53 8.69 1.68
CA LEU A 43 2.57 7.30 1.25
C LEU A 43 3.62 7.09 0.14
N ARG A 44 3.76 8.04 -0.79
CA ARG A 44 4.81 8.01 -1.80
C ARG A 44 6.20 8.01 -1.18
N TYR A 45 6.47 8.94 -0.26
CA TYR A 45 7.76 8.98 0.44
C TYR A 45 8.04 7.68 1.20
N PHE A 46 7.03 7.14 1.88
CA PHE A 46 7.14 5.88 2.60
C PHE A 46 7.51 4.71 1.67
N THR A 47 6.82 4.56 0.54
CA THR A 47 7.06 3.44 -0.40
C THR A 47 8.40 3.57 -1.12
N ASP A 48 8.81 4.78 -1.50
CA ASP A 48 10.12 5.04 -2.12
C ASP A 48 11.24 4.67 -1.14
N LYS A 49 11.13 5.11 0.12
CA LYS A 49 12.11 4.77 1.16
C LYS A 49 12.13 3.28 1.47
N TYR A 50 10.97 2.62 1.45
CA TYR A 50 10.88 1.17 1.60
C TYR A 50 11.64 0.43 0.47
N CYS A 51 11.44 0.84 -0.79
CA CYS A 51 12.19 0.31 -1.94
C CYS A 51 13.70 0.55 -1.82
N GLU A 52 14.12 1.73 -1.34
CA GLU A 52 15.53 2.07 -1.16
C GLU A 52 16.16 1.24 -0.03
N ASP A 53 15.56 1.27 1.17
CA ASP A 53 16.12 0.65 2.39
C ASP A 53 16.09 -0.89 2.33
N LYS A 54 15.06 -1.49 1.72
CA LYS A 54 14.87 -2.96 1.68
C LYS A 54 15.23 -3.57 0.33
N GLY A 55 14.97 -2.83 -0.75
CA GLY A 55 15.20 -3.26 -2.12
C GLY A 55 16.55 -2.82 -2.70
N GLY A 56 17.15 -1.75 -2.19
CA GLY A 56 18.35 -1.15 -2.77
C GLY A 56 18.10 -0.50 -4.13
N PHE A 57 16.86 -0.07 -4.42
CA PHE A 57 16.50 0.60 -5.67
C PHE A 57 15.53 1.76 -5.44
N ARG A 58 15.49 2.69 -6.40
CA ARG A 58 14.44 3.71 -6.48
C ARG A 58 13.39 3.25 -7.48
N PRO A 59 12.09 3.31 -7.14
CA PRO A 59 11.04 2.83 -8.03
C PRO A 59 10.96 3.70 -9.29
N THR A 60 10.83 3.04 -10.46
CA THR A 60 10.58 3.74 -11.72
C THR A 60 9.09 4.06 -11.83
N VAL A 61 8.70 5.24 -11.35
CA VAL A 61 7.30 5.68 -11.34
C VAL A 61 6.96 6.31 -12.70
N ILE A 62 6.00 5.71 -13.41
CA ILE A 62 5.59 6.16 -14.75
C ILE A 62 4.22 6.87 -14.76
N TYR A 63 3.44 6.74 -13.69
CA TYR A 63 2.20 7.48 -13.47
C TYR A 63 2.11 7.93 -12.01
N GLU A 64 1.70 9.19 -11.83
CA GLU A 64 1.55 9.83 -10.53
C GLU A 64 0.15 10.44 -10.40
N THR A 65 -0.52 10.25 -9.26
CA THR A 65 -1.85 10.81 -8.98
C THR A 65 -2.07 10.94 -7.47
N HIS A 66 -3.10 11.64 -7.01
CA HIS A 66 -3.51 11.59 -5.60
C HIS A 66 -4.64 10.58 -5.34
N ASP A 67 -5.34 10.16 -6.40
CA ASP A 67 -6.57 9.39 -6.28
C ASP A 67 -6.28 7.89 -6.32
N ASP A 68 -6.59 7.21 -5.21
CA ASP A 68 -6.36 5.76 -5.07
C ASP A 68 -7.15 4.94 -6.10
N ARG A 69 -8.31 5.44 -6.54
CA ARG A 69 -9.11 4.77 -7.58
C ARG A 69 -8.38 4.81 -8.92
N THR A 70 -7.76 5.93 -9.27
CA THR A 70 -6.93 6.05 -10.47
C THR A 70 -5.72 5.12 -10.40
N ILE A 71 -5.04 5.01 -9.25
CA ILE A 71 -3.93 4.06 -9.08
C ILE A 71 -4.41 2.62 -9.36
N ARG A 72 -5.49 2.19 -8.70
CA ARG A 72 -6.02 0.82 -8.87
C ARG A 72 -6.49 0.56 -10.30
N TYR A 73 -7.15 1.53 -10.94
CA TYR A 73 -7.58 1.43 -12.33
C TYR A 73 -6.40 1.26 -13.28
N LEU A 74 -5.34 2.06 -13.13
CA LEU A 74 -4.16 1.92 -14.00
C LEU A 74 -3.45 0.58 -13.79
N VAL A 75 -3.46 0.02 -12.56
CA VAL A 75 -2.98 -1.34 -12.29
C VAL A 75 -3.88 -2.39 -12.97
N SER A 76 -5.21 -2.27 -12.89
CA SER A 76 -6.13 -3.22 -13.56
C SER A 76 -5.99 -3.20 -15.08
N GLU A 77 -5.59 -2.06 -15.64
CA GLU A 77 -5.30 -1.89 -17.07
C GLU A 77 -3.89 -2.36 -17.47
N GLY A 78 -3.14 -3.00 -16.57
CA GLY A 78 -1.83 -3.56 -16.90
C GLY A 78 -0.71 -2.52 -17.05
N ARG A 79 -0.93 -1.28 -16.59
CA ARG A 79 0.03 -0.18 -16.81
C ARG A 79 1.18 -0.17 -15.82
N GLY A 80 1.15 -0.97 -14.77
CA GLY A 80 2.24 -1.06 -13.80
C GLY A 80 1.81 -1.70 -12.49
N LEU A 81 2.69 -1.63 -11.49
CA LEU A 81 2.49 -2.14 -10.14
C LEU A 81 2.26 -0.99 -9.16
N ALA A 82 1.60 -1.26 -8.04
CA ALA A 82 1.44 -0.26 -6.98
C ALA A 82 1.77 -0.85 -5.61
N LEU A 83 2.50 -0.09 -4.79
CA LEU A 83 2.71 -0.43 -3.37
C LEU A 83 1.69 0.34 -2.54
N LEU A 84 0.71 -0.38 -1.97
CA LEU A 84 -0.41 0.22 -1.25
C LEU A 84 -0.69 -0.52 0.06
N PRO A 85 -1.33 0.13 1.05
CA PRO A 85 -1.89 -0.57 2.19
C PRO A 85 -2.90 -1.63 1.75
N LYS A 86 -2.80 -2.86 2.27
CA LYS A 86 -3.73 -3.96 1.95
C LYS A 86 -5.20 -3.56 2.10
N ALA A 87 -5.52 -2.75 3.12
CA ALA A 87 -6.86 -2.25 3.37
C ALA A 87 -7.46 -1.50 2.16
N PHE A 88 -6.66 -0.86 1.32
CA PHE A 88 -7.16 -0.17 0.11
C PHE A 88 -7.66 -1.15 -0.94
N PHE A 89 -7.08 -2.34 -1.01
CA PHE A 89 -7.55 -3.43 -1.85
C PHE A 89 -8.81 -4.05 -1.26
N ASP A 90 -8.82 -4.34 0.04
CA ASP A 90 -9.95 -4.99 0.71
C ASP A 90 -11.24 -4.13 0.66
N LEU A 91 -11.12 -2.81 0.77
CA LEU A 91 -12.26 -1.88 0.73
C LEU A 91 -12.87 -1.72 -0.66
N ALA A 92 -12.08 -1.89 -1.72
CA ALA A 92 -12.50 -1.62 -3.09
C ALA A 92 -11.73 -2.53 -4.06
N PRO A 93 -12.01 -3.85 -4.05
CA PRO A 93 -11.36 -4.79 -4.95
C PRO A 93 -11.66 -4.43 -6.40
N MET A 94 -10.67 -4.57 -7.27
CA MET A 94 -10.82 -4.40 -8.71
C MET A 94 -10.59 -5.71 -9.44
N ASN A 95 -11.43 -5.99 -10.44
CA ASN A 95 -11.24 -7.12 -11.33
C ASN A 95 -9.86 -7.04 -12.02
N ASN A 96 -9.29 -8.18 -12.38
CA ASN A 96 -8.00 -8.30 -13.08
C ASN A 96 -6.80 -7.81 -12.26
N THR A 97 -6.94 -7.65 -10.94
CA THR A 97 -5.84 -7.31 -10.05
C THR A 97 -5.73 -8.29 -8.90
N THR A 98 -4.51 -8.51 -8.43
CA THR A 98 -4.23 -9.39 -7.30
C THR A 98 -3.15 -8.80 -6.40
N ILE A 99 -3.07 -9.34 -5.18
CA ILE A 99 -2.04 -8.99 -4.20
C ILE A 99 -0.86 -9.94 -4.36
N ILE A 100 0.35 -9.37 -4.45
CA ILE A 100 1.60 -10.08 -4.21
C ILE A 100 2.11 -9.68 -2.82
N PRO A 101 2.08 -10.60 -1.83
CA PRO A 101 2.66 -10.35 -0.51
C PRO A 101 4.18 -10.13 -0.59
N LEU A 102 4.68 -9.21 0.23
CA LEU A 102 6.10 -8.86 0.29
C LEU A 102 6.80 -9.59 1.44
N LYS A 103 8.01 -10.10 1.21
CA LYS A 103 8.82 -10.75 2.26
C LYS A 103 9.29 -9.74 3.31
N GLU A 104 9.84 -8.61 2.87
CA GLU A 104 10.24 -7.53 3.75
C GLU A 104 8.99 -6.75 4.17
N LYS A 105 8.35 -7.16 5.27
CA LYS A 105 7.10 -6.54 5.73
C LYS A 105 7.28 -5.06 6.06
N ALA A 106 6.33 -4.26 5.61
CA ALA A 106 6.22 -2.85 5.95
C ALA A 106 4.82 -2.53 6.47
N TYR A 107 4.75 -1.77 7.56
CA TYR A 107 3.50 -1.41 8.21
C TYR A 107 3.39 0.10 8.34
N ARG A 108 2.18 0.60 8.18
CA ARG A 108 1.84 2.00 8.43
C ARG A 108 0.90 2.06 9.62
N THR A 109 1.26 2.88 10.60
CA THR A 109 0.42 3.12 11.78
C THR A 109 -0.57 4.23 11.45
N LEU A 110 -1.86 3.96 11.64
CA LEU A 110 -2.89 4.99 11.68
C LEU A 110 -2.94 5.56 13.10
N ALA A 111 -2.96 6.87 13.22
CA ALA A 111 -2.99 7.55 14.51
C ALA A 111 -4.14 8.54 14.55
N ILE A 112 -4.77 8.65 15.72
CA ILE A 112 -5.66 9.75 16.08
C ILE A 112 -4.83 10.68 16.95
N ALA A 113 -4.78 11.97 16.59
CA ALA A 113 -3.97 12.95 17.27
C ALA A 113 -4.79 14.21 17.58
N TRP A 114 -4.53 14.80 18.74
CA TRP A 114 -5.08 16.08 19.18
C TRP A 114 -3.99 16.87 19.92
N ASN A 115 -4.22 18.15 20.17
CA ASN A 115 -3.28 18.98 20.93
C ASN A 115 -3.09 18.39 22.33
N GLN A 116 -1.84 18.26 22.78
CA GLN A 116 -1.49 17.75 24.11
C GLN A 116 -2.19 18.52 25.24
N ASP A 117 -2.42 19.82 25.05
CA ASP A 117 -3.06 20.69 26.05
C ASP A 117 -4.59 20.61 26.01
N LYS A 118 -5.17 19.92 25.01
CA LYS A 118 -6.62 19.77 24.87
C LYS A 118 -7.11 18.62 25.74
N LYS A 119 -7.97 18.94 26.71
CA LYS A 119 -8.83 17.95 27.36
C LYS A 119 -10.02 17.65 26.44
N LEU A 120 -10.13 16.39 26.02
CA LEU A 120 -11.25 15.93 25.19
C LEU A 120 -12.55 15.97 25.99
N ASP A 121 -13.64 16.45 25.37
CA ASP A 121 -14.98 16.30 25.94
C ASP A 121 -15.51 14.86 25.80
N GLU A 122 -16.71 14.61 26.31
CA GLU A 122 -17.30 13.27 26.31
C GLU A 122 -17.51 12.73 24.88
N ILE A 123 -18.01 13.56 23.96
CA ILE A 123 -18.26 13.18 22.57
C ILE A 123 -16.95 12.86 21.85
N GLU A 124 -15.90 13.64 22.12
CA GLU A 124 -14.58 13.43 21.55
C GLU A 124 -13.90 12.16 22.09
N GLN A 125 -14.07 11.86 23.38
CA GLN A 125 -13.60 10.60 23.97
C GLN A 125 -14.33 9.40 23.37
N ASP A 126 -15.65 9.51 23.24
CA ASP A 126 -16.48 8.48 22.60
C ASP A 126 -16.06 8.24 21.15
N PHE A 127 -15.77 9.31 20.39
CA PHE A 127 -15.27 9.19 19.03
C PHE A 127 -13.92 8.46 18.98
N VAL A 128 -12.98 8.79 19.87
CA VAL A 128 -11.66 8.14 19.93
C VAL A 128 -11.82 6.64 20.22
N GLU A 129 -12.64 6.29 21.21
CA GLU A 129 -12.81 4.90 21.60
C GLU A 129 -13.57 4.11 20.54
N PHE A 130 -14.67 4.67 20.01
CA PHE A 130 -15.40 4.08 18.90
C PHE A 130 -14.48 3.81 17.71
N THR A 131 -13.66 4.78 17.32
CA THR A 131 -12.76 4.65 16.17
C THR A 131 -11.73 3.55 16.41
N LYS A 132 -11.15 3.47 17.61
CA LYS A 132 -10.20 2.40 17.97
C LYS A 132 -10.86 1.01 17.92
N GLU A 133 -12.06 0.87 18.47
CA GLU A 133 -12.81 -0.39 18.42
C GLU A 133 -13.24 -0.77 17.00
N TRP A 134 -13.59 0.22 16.17
CA TRP A 134 -13.94 -0.01 14.78
C TRP A 134 -12.76 -0.58 13.98
N PHE A 135 -11.56 -0.01 14.15
CA PHE A 135 -10.35 -0.50 13.48
C PHE A 135 -9.85 -1.85 14.00
N LYS A 136 -10.25 -2.32 15.20
CA LYS A 136 -9.95 -3.69 15.65
C LYS A 136 -10.71 -4.77 14.86
N LYS A 137 -11.82 -4.39 14.20
CA LYS A 137 -12.67 -5.29 13.42
C LYS A 137 -12.26 -5.39 11.94
N PHE A 138 -11.27 -4.61 11.53
CA PHE A 138 -10.67 -4.57 10.19
C PHE A 138 -9.26 -5.18 10.21
#